data_AF-A0A1L7G981-F1
#
_entry.id   AF-A0A1L7G981-F1
#
_cell.length_a   1.000
_cell.length_b   1.000
_cell.length_c   1.000
_cell.angle_alpha   90.00
_cell.angle_beta   90.00
_cell.angle_gamma   90.00
#
_symmetry.space_group_name_H-M   'P 1'
#
loop_
_entity.id
_entity.type
_entity.pdbx_description
1 polymer ?
#
loop_
_entity_poly.entity_id
_entity_poly.type
_entity_poly.pdbx_seq_one_letter_code
_entity_poly.pdbx_strand_id
1 'polypeptide(L)'
;MSPYDTPSPGPAAAPAAAPAPEELRAHVWESVMAFDEAAAVGTVLRALDAGTDAEDLLLDVIASVQGRVGREWAANRITVAQEHAATAINERAVAALALHPSVRKAATRGRVTVACVDGEWHALPARLLAEVLRIRGWRVDYLGAQVSAAHLVAHLHRTGPDAVALSGSLATRLPAAHATVTACQAAGIPVIVGGAAFGPGGRYARLLGADSWAPDARAAADELARGPLPRPRPGHQAVDDLPHLRDQEYTLVARSRPRLVRAVFAGLEDAYPAMRDYTEVQRERTAEDLAHIVDFLGAALYTGDEDLFRDFLLWTAAVLEARGVPAASMLPALELLQRELHDFPRATATLRSGAARLTAAPSAGPEPRA
;
A
#
# COMPACT_ATOMS: atom_id res chain seq x y z
N MET A 1 -22.19 60.72 38.18
CA MET A 1 -22.08 59.27 37.92
C MET A 1 -22.68 59.01 36.56
N SER A 2 -21.84 58.83 35.53
CA SER A 2 -22.29 58.57 34.15
C SER A 2 -22.42 57.06 33.94
N PRO A 3 -23.55 56.54 33.39
CA PRO A 3 -23.81 55.11 33.27
C PRO A 3 -23.25 54.46 31.98
N TYR A 4 -22.23 55.04 31.34
CA TYR A 4 -21.70 54.58 30.05
C TYR A 4 -20.18 54.31 30.07
N ASP A 5 -19.70 53.53 31.04
CA ASP A 5 -18.36 52.93 30.97
C ASP A 5 -18.52 51.43 30.64
N THR A 6 -18.60 51.12 29.34
CA THR A 6 -18.39 49.74 28.88
C THR A 6 -16.89 49.48 28.81
N PRO A 7 -16.38 48.41 29.44
CA PRO A 7 -14.97 48.09 29.40
C PRO A 7 -14.53 47.80 27.96
N SER A 8 -13.43 48.42 27.53
CA SER A 8 -12.79 48.11 26.25
C SER A 8 -12.47 46.61 26.18
N PRO A 9 -12.74 45.92 25.05
CA PRO A 9 -12.29 44.57 24.87
C PRO A 9 -10.76 44.56 24.91
N GLY A 10 -10.20 43.78 25.84
CA GLY A 10 -8.76 43.55 25.91
C GLY A 10 -8.24 43.03 24.56
N PRO A 11 -6.96 43.26 24.23
CA PRO A 11 -6.39 42.79 22.97
C PRO A 11 -6.62 41.29 22.84
N ALA A 12 -7.28 40.88 21.76
CA ALA A 12 -7.43 39.47 21.42
C ALA A 12 -6.03 38.83 21.44
N ALA A 13 -5.87 37.77 22.24
CA ALA A 13 -4.62 37.02 22.28
C ALA A 13 -4.22 36.66 20.84
N ALA A 14 -2.99 37.01 20.46
CA ALA A 14 -2.46 36.61 19.16
C ALA A 14 -2.65 35.09 19.01
N PRO A 15 -3.13 34.60 17.85
CA PRO A 15 -3.28 33.17 17.63
C PRO A 15 -1.95 32.49 17.96
N ALA A 16 -1.99 31.50 18.85
CA ALA A 16 -0.81 30.72 19.19
C ALA A 16 -0.20 30.19 17.89
N ALA A 17 1.11 30.32 17.73
CA ALA A 17 1.81 29.82 16.56
C ALA A 17 1.44 28.35 16.32
N ALA A 18 1.21 27.99 15.05
CA ALA A 18 0.92 26.60 14.70
C ALA A 18 2.03 25.68 15.25
N PRO A 19 1.67 24.57 15.92
CA PRO A 19 2.64 23.65 16.51
C PRO A 19 3.55 23.06 15.42
N ALA A 20 4.78 22.71 15.80
CA ALA A 20 5.73 22.17 14.85
C ALA A 20 5.25 20.81 14.30
N PRO A 21 5.55 20.44 13.03
CA PRO A 21 5.10 19.17 12.46
C PRO A 21 5.51 17.92 13.25
N GLU A 22 6.68 17.95 13.90
CA GLU A 22 7.14 16.86 14.78
C GLU A 22 6.25 16.71 16.02
N GLU A 23 5.87 17.83 16.63
CA GLU A 23 4.98 17.83 17.80
C GLU A 23 3.60 17.29 17.41
N LEU A 24 3.07 17.71 16.25
CA LEU A 24 1.80 17.17 15.74
C LEU A 24 1.86 15.66 15.53
N ARG A 25 2.94 15.16 14.89
CA ARG A 25 3.16 13.72 14.71
C ARG A 25 3.23 12.97 16.03
N ALA A 26 3.91 13.52 17.04
CA ALA A 26 4.01 12.92 18.36
C ALA A 26 2.64 12.84 19.06
N HIS A 27 1.88 13.93 19.08
CA HIS A 27 0.55 13.95 19.71
C HIS A 27 -0.45 13.03 19.01
N VAL A 28 -0.46 13.00 17.67
CA VAL A 28 -1.33 12.09 16.92
C VAL A 28 -0.91 10.64 17.20
N TRP A 29 0.39 10.33 17.19
CA TRP A 29 0.90 9.00 17.55
C TRP A 29 0.46 8.56 18.95
N GLU A 30 0.64 9.40 19.97
CA GLU A 30 0.22 9.10 21.34
C GLU A 30 -1.28 8.86 21.43
N SER A 31 -2.07 9.69 20.75
CA SER A 31 -3.53 9.59 20.74
C SER A 31 -4.02 8.29 20.09
N VAL A 32 -3.47 7.91 18.92
CA VAL A 32 -3.88 6.66 18.25
C VAL A 32 -3.46 5.42 19.04
N MET A 33 -2.31 5.47 19.74
CA MET A 33 -1.85 4.37 20.60
C MET A 33 -2.66 4.26 21.90
N ALA A 34 -3.23 5.37 22.37
CA ALA A 34 -4.15 5.43 23.50
C ALA A 34 -5.61 5.10 23.13
N PHE A 35 -5.90 4.79 21.85
CA PHE A 35 -7.26 4.61 21.33
C PHE A 35 -8.15 5.86 21.49
N ASP A 36 -7.55 7.04 21.62
CA ASP A 36 -8.26 8.30 21.81
C ASP A 36 -8.50 8.99 20.47
N GLU A 37 -9.61 8.61 19.82
CA GLU A 37 -10.05 9.20 18.57
C GLU A 37 -10.31 10.70 18.68
N ALA A 38 -10.95 11.15 19.76
CA ALA A 38 -11.31 12.55 19.93
C ALA A 38 -10.06 13.42 20.05
N ALA A 39 -9.04 12.95 20.77
CA ALA A 39 -7.76 13.63 20.87
C ALA A 39 -7.01 13.67 19.54
N ALA A 40 -6.96 12.55 18.79
CA ALA A 40 -6.29 12.47 17.50
C ALA A 40 -6.94 13.42 16.48
N VAL A 41 -8.25 13.31 16.29
CA VAL A 41 -9.02 14.16 15.37
C VAL A 41 -8.95 15.62 15.81
N GLY A 42 -9.12 15.89 17.11
CA GLY A 42 -9.05 17.24 17.66
C GLY A 42 -7.68 17.90 17.46
N THR A 43 -6.59 17.14 17.54
CA THR A 43 -5.23 17.64 17.28
C THR A 43 -5.08 18.11 15.84
N VAL A 44 -5.54 17.31 14.89
CA VAL A 44 -5.49 17.64 13.46
C VAL A 44 -6.36 18.86 13.15
N LEU A 45 -7.60 18.92 13.65
CA LEU A 45 -8.50 20.03 13.38
C LEU A 45 -8.04 21.35 14.02
N ARG A 46 -7.52 21.32 15.26
CA ARG A 46 -6.96 22.52 15.89
C ARG A 46 -5.75 23.05 15.13
N ALA A 47 -4.91 22.16 14.60
CA ALA A 47 -3.77 22.56 13.78
C ALA A 47 -4.21 23.23 12.47
N LEU A 48 -5.27 22.71 11.84
CA LEU A 48 -5.90 23.32 10.67
C LEU A 48 -6.46 24.71 11.00
N ASP A 49 -7.21 24.84 12.10
CA ASP A 49 -7.78 26.12 12.54
C ASP A 49 -6.71 27.16 12.92
N ALA A 50 -5.55 26.70 13.39
CA ALA A 50 -4.37 27.52 13.63
C ALA A 50 -3.59 27.89 12.34
N GLY A 51 -4.04 27.45 11.17
CA GLY A 51 -3.50 27.84 9.87
C GLY A 51 -2.50 26.87 9.24
N THR A 52 -2.35 25.65 9.76
CA THR A 52 -1.53 24.61 9.11
C THR A 52 -2.22 24.17 7.81
N ASP A 53 -1.45 23.98 6.73
CA ASP A 53 -2.01 23.55 5.45
C ASP A 53 -2.61 22.14 5.54
N ALA A 54 -3.78 21.95 4.92
CA ALA A 54 -4.51 20.69 4.99
C ALA A 54 -3.77 19.55 4.27
N GLU A 55 -3.03 19.85 3.19
CA GLU A 55 -2.21 18.87 2.49
C GLU A 55 -1.06 18.38 3.37
N ASP A 56 -0.43 19.29 4.13
CA ASP A 56 0.64 18.95 5.08
C ASP A 56 0.10 18.10 6.25
N LEU A 57 -1.10 18.40 6.76
CA LEU A 57 -1.74 17.57 7.78
C LEU A 57 -2.05 16.15 7.27
N LEU A 58 -2.52 16.02 6.02
CA LEU A 58 -2.78 14.71 5.41
C LEU A 58 -1.50 13.89 5.26
N LEU A 59 -0.45 14.49 4.69
CA LEU A 59 0.72 13.76 4.21
C LEU A 59 1.87 13.73 5.23
N ASP A 60 2.19 14.87 5.84
CA ASP A 60 3.34 14.98 6.72
C ASP A 60 2.99 14.65 8.18
N VAL A 61 1.70 14.65 8.55
CA VAL A 61 1.23 14.22 9.87
C VAL A 61 0.56 12.86 9.79
N ILE A 62 -0.63 12.74 9.19
CA ILE A 62 -1.42 11.50 9.24
C ILE A 62 -0.70 10.36 8.50
N ALA A 63 -0.27 10.57 7.25
CA ALA A 63 0.42 9.51 6.50
C ALA A 63 1.76 9.12 7.15
N SER A 64 2.49 10.08 7.72
CA SER A 64 3.72 9.80 8.46
C SER A 64 3.45 8.95 9.72
N VAL A 65 2.39 9.26 10.48
CA VAL A 65 1.98 8.45 11.64
C VAL A 65 1.60 7.05 11.19
N GLN A 66 0.84 6.91 10.10
CA GLN A 66 0.49 5.62 9.54
C GLN A 66 1.72 4.81 9.12
N GLY A 67 2.71 5.46 8.49
CA GLY A 67 3.99 4.81 8.17
C GLY A 67 4.72 4.31 9.42
N ARG A 68 4.65 5.05 10.53
CA ARG A 68 5.18 4.60 11.83
C ARG A 68 4.40 3.40 12.35
N VAL A 69 3.06 3.43 12.32
CA VAL A 69 2.20 2.29 12.71
C VAL A 69 2.66 1.00 11.99
N GLY A 70 2.84 1.05 10.67
CA GLY A 70 3.33 -0.10 9.90
C GLY A 70 4.70 -0.62 10.33
N ARG A 71 5.66 0.28 10.59
CA ARG A 71 7.02 -0.10 11.07
C ARG A 71 6.99 -0.71 12.47
N GLU A 72 6.21 -0.15 13.37
CA GLU A 72 6.07 -0.64 14.75
C GLU A 72 5.39 -2.01 14.79
N TRP A 73 4.41 -2.25 13.92
CA TRP A 73 3.77 -3.54 13.75
C TRP A 73 4.74 -4.59 13.18
N ALA A 74 5.48 -4.23 12.13
CA ALA A 74 6.48 -5.12 11.53
C ALA A 74 7.54 -5.53 12.56
N ALA A 75 7.98 -4.58 13.39
CA ALA A 75 8.93 -4.79 14.48
C ALA A 75 8.35 -5.43 15.75
N ASN A 76 7.09 -5.90 15.71
CA ASN A 76 6.42 -6.57 16.82
C ASN A 76 6.34 -5.73 18.11
N ARG A 77 6.35 -4.39 17.99
CA ARG A 77 6.19 -3.45 19.12
C ARG A 77 4.74 -3.06 19.37
N ILE A 78 3.88 -3.23 18.37
CA ILE A 78 2.42 -3.12 18.50
C ILE A 78 1.74 -4.34 17.90
N THR A 79 0.57 -4.68 18.45
CA THR A 79 -0.28 -5.77 17.99
C THR A 79 -1.04 -5.40 16.71
N VAL A 80 -1.57 -6.41 16.02
CA VAL A 80 -2.52 -6.21 14.89
C VAL A 80 -3.76 -5.42 15.33
N ALA A 81 -4.25 -5.63 16.55
CA ALA A 81 -5.40 -4.88 17.07
C ALA A 81 -5.08 -3.38 17.22
N GLN A 82 -3.87 -3.04 17.69
CA GLN A 82 -3.41 -1.65 17.79
C GLN A 82 -3.19 -1.03 16.41
N GLU A 83 -2.63 -1.77 15.45
CA GLU A 83 -2.52 -1.33 14.06
C GLU A 83 -3.90 -0.98 13.48
N HIS A 84 -4.85 -1.91 13.57
CA HIS A 84 -6.21 -1.71 13.05
C HIS A 84 -6.91 -0.51 13.69
N ALA A 85 -6.80 -0.36 15.02
CA ALA A 85 -7.40 0.76 15.71
C ALA A 85 -6.76 2.10 15.29
N ALA A 86 -5.43 2.15 15.19
CA ALA A 86 -4.73 3.35 14.75
C ALA A 86 -5.09 3.73 13.31
N THR A 87 -5.15 2.76 12.40
CA THR A 87 -5.59 2.96 11.02
C THR A 87 -7.03 3.48 10.96
N ALA A 88 -7.94 2.92 11.76
CA ALA A 88 -9.33 3.38 11.84
C ALA A 88 -9.45 4.83 12.37
N ILE A 89 -8.65 5.20 13.37
CA ILE A 89 -8.63 6.57 13.89
C ILE A 89 -8.04 7.54 12.86
N ASN A 90 -6.96 7.16 12.17
CA ASN A 90 -6.38 7.97 11.10
C ASN A 90 -7.37 8.20 9.96
N GLU A 91 -8.12 7.18 9.53
CA GLU A 91 -9.19 7.31 8.53
C GLU A 91 -10.27 8.31 8.99
N ARG A 92 -10.65 8.30 10.28
CA ARG A 92 -11.60 9.27 10.84
C ARG A 92 -11.02 10.69 10.86
N ALA A 93 -9.73 10.85 11.17
CA ALA A 93 -9.06 12.15 11.08
C ALA A 93 -9.04 12.70 9.65
N VAL A 94 -8.75 11.85 8.65
CA VAL A 94 -8.84 12.23 7.23
C VAL A 94 -10.26 12.63 6.86
N ALA A 95 -11.27 11.87 7.28
CA ALA A 95 -12.67 12.18 6.99
C ALA A 95 -13.11 13.52 7.61
N ALA A 96 -12.73 13.77 8.87
CA ALA A 96 -13.03 15.01 9.56
C ALA A 96 -12.37 16.22 8.88
N LEU A 97 -11.09 16.10 8.53
CA LEU A 97 -10.33 17.13 7.81
C LEU A 97 -10.96 17.43 6.44
N ALA A 98 -11.31 16.39 5.67
CA ALA A 98 -11.90 16.54 4.34
C ALA A 98 -13.28 17.23 4.34
N LEU A 99 -14.05 17.07 5.42
CA LEU A 99 -15.36 17.70 5.58
C LEU A 99 -15.28 19.11 6.20
N HIS A 100 -14.10 19.53 6.67
CA HIS A 100 -13.93 20.82 7.33
C HIS A 100 -14.20 21.98 6.35
N PRO A 101 -14.99 23.01 6.74
CA PRO A 101 -15.37 24.10 5.85
C PRO A 101 -14.20 24.84 5.19
N SER A 102 -13.07 25.01 5.90
CA SER A 102 -11.88 25.70 5.36
C SER A 102 -11.13 24.89 4.29
N VAL A 103 -11.34 23.57 4.23
CA VAL A 103 -10.69 22.67 3.27
C VAL A 103 -11.52 22.54 1.99
N ARG A 104 -12.85 22.65 2.11
CA ARG A 104 -13.76 22.47 0.99
C ARG A 104 -13.56 23.55 -0.07
N LYS A 105 -13.07 23.13 -1.24
CA LYS A 105 -12.90 23.98 -2.42
C LYS A 105 -13.84 23.54 -3.53
N ALA A 106 -14.30 24.50 -4.34
CA ALA A 106 -15.02 24.18 -5.56
C ALA A 106 -14.07 23.48 -6.55
N ALA A 107 -14.57 22.49 -7.27
CA ALA A 107 -13.80 21.83 -8.32
C ALA A 107 -13.61 22.80 -9.50
N THR A 108 -12.36 23.05 -9.86
CA THR A 108 -11.93 23.94 -10.95
C THR A 108 -11.17 23.21 -12.05
N ARG A 109 -10.87 21.91 -11.86
CA ARG A 109 -10.17 21.05 -12.81
C ARG A 109 -11.08 19.91 -13.29
N GLY A 110 -10.48 18.99 -14.04
CA GLY A 110 -11.13 17.80 -14.57
C GLY A 110 -11.59 16.80 -13.50
N ARG A 111 -12.00 15.62 -13.95
CA ARG A 111 -12.46 14.50 -13.12
C ARG A 111 -11.42 13.38 -13.09
N VAL A 112 -11.07 12.89 -11.90
CA VAL A 112 -10.19 11.74 -11.71
C VAL A 112 -10.94 10.66 -10.93
N THR A 113 -10.83 9.40 -11.38
CA THR A 113 -11.27 8.25 -10.60
C THR A 113 -10.09 7.72 -9.80
N VAL A 114 -10.25 7.52 -8.49
CA VAL A 114 -9.21 6.99 -7.60
C VAL A 114 -9.70 5.67 -6.99
N ALA A 115 -8.92 4.61 -7.13
CA ALA A 115 -9.27 3.28 -6.64
C ALA A 115 -8.04 2.46 -6.24
N CYS A 116 -8.22 1.48 -5.36
CA CYS A 116 -7.25 0.40 -5.21
C CYS A 116 -7.50 -0.67 -6.28
N VAL A 117 -6.42 -1.29 -6.74
CA VAL A 117 -6.50 -2.43 -7.66
C VAL A 117 -7.25 -3.60 -7.03
N ASP A 118 -7.74 -4.52 -7.86
CA ASP A 118 -8.42 -5.72 -7.40
C ASP A 118 -7.53 -6.55 -6.46
N GLY A 119 -8.09 -7.07 -5.36
CA GLY A 119 -7.33 -7.77 -4.34
C GLY A 119 -6.47 -6.87 -3.43
N GLU A 120 -6.46 -5.55 -3.61
CA GLU A 120 -5.82 -4.59 -2.69
C GLU A 120 -6.79 -3.97 -1.67
N TRP A 121 -6.50 -4.17 -0.38
CA TRP A 121 -7.31 -3.69 0.76
C TRP A 121 -6.77 -2.41 1.40
N HIS A 122 -5.51 -2.04 1.14
CA HIS A 122 -4.87 -0.88 1.77
C HIS A 122 -5.37 0.43 1.15
N ALA A 123 -6.54 0.88 1.61
CA ALA A 123 -7.28 2.00 1.01
C ALA A 123 -6.78 3.40 1.42
N LEU A 124 -6.16 3.51 2.60
CA LEU A 124 -5.75 4.81 3.16
C LEU A 124 -4.82 5.62 2.21
N PRO A 125 -3.80 5.06 1.55
CA PRO A 125 -3.03 5.82 0.56
C PRO A 125 -3.87 6.38 -0.60
N ALA A 126 -4.82 5.58 -1.11
CA ALA A 126 -5.73 6.02 -2.17
C ALA A 126 -6.70 7.11 -1.67
N ARG A 127 -7.15 6.98 -0.42
CA ARG A 127 -7.99 7.98 0.26
C ARG A 127 -7.24 9.30 0.41
N LEU A 128 -5.99 9.28 0.87
CA LEU A 128 -5.14 10.46 1.00
C LEU A 128 -4.95 11.16 -0.35
N LEU A 129 -4.60 10.40 -1.40
CA LEU A 129 -4.52 10.94 -2.76
C LEU A 129 -5.84 11.59 -3.20
N ALA A 130 -6.98 10.96 -2.92
CA ALA A 130 -8.28 11.52 -3.28
C ALA A 130 -8.52 12.89 -2.62
N GLU A 131 -8.15 13.06 -1.34
CA GLU A 131 -8.29 14.36 -0.66
C GLU A 131 -7.29 15.40 -1.16
N VAL A 132 -6.04 15.02 -1.43
CA VAL A 132 -5.05 15.91 -2.05
C VAL A 132 -5.56 16.43 -3.40
N LEU A 133 -6.07 15.55 -4.26
CA LEU A 133 -6.63 15.94 -5.55
C LEU A 133 -7.83 16.89 -5.40
N ARG A 134 -8.72 16.68 -4.42
CA ARG A 134 -9.83 17.61 -4.13
C ARG A 134 -9.35 18.97 -3.63
N ILE A 135 -8.36 19.01 -2.73
CA ILE A 135 -7.72 20.24 -2.26
C ILE A 135 -7.10 21.00 -3.43
N ARG A 136 -6.58 20.27 -4.41
CA ARG A 136 -6.06 20.81 -5.67
C ARG A 136 -7.13 20.93 -6.76
N GLY A 137 -8.41 21.03 -6.41
CA GLY A 137 -9.48 21.46 -7.31
C GLY A 137 -9.96 20.41 -8.32
N TRP A 138 -9.52 19.16 -8.23
CA TRP A 138 -10.05 18.07 -9.05
C TRP A 138 -11.42 17.61 -8.55
N ARG A 139 -12.27 17.17 -9.48
CA ARG A 139 -13.45 16.37 -9.14
C ARG A 139 -13.02 14.91 -8.98
N VAL A 140 -13.20 14.34 -7.79
CA VAL A 140 -12.66 13.01 -7.49
C VAL A 140 -13.75 11.99 -7.18
N ASP A 141 -13.82 10.94 -7.99
CA ASP A 141 -14.61 9.75 -7.73
C ASP A 141 -13.71 8.73 -6.99
N TYR A 142 -13.81 8.69 -5.66
CA TYR A 142 -13.06 7.72 -4.85
C TYR A 142 -13.89 6.44 -4.68
N LEU A 143 -13.39 5.32 -5.22
CA LEU A 143 -14.12 4.04 -5.25
C LEU A 143 -13.72 3.07 -4.15
N GLY A 144 -12.71 3.41 -3.34
CA GLY A 144 -12.27 2.58 -2.22
C GLY A 144 -11.36 1.42 -2.62
N ALA A 145 -11.39 0.38 -1.78
CA ALA A 145 -10.55 -0.81 -1.90
C ALA A 145 -11.13 -1.85 -2.89
N GLN A 146 -10.31 -2.81 -3.34
CA GLN A 146 -10.75 -4.02 -4.06
C GLN A 146 -11.68 -3.76 -5.26
N VAL A 147 -11.36 -2.79 -6.11
CA VAL A 147 -12.24 -2.49 -7.25
C VAL A 147 -11.88 -3.38 -8.42
N SER A 148 -12.74 -4.33 -8.76
CA SER A 148 -12.54 -5.21 -9.92
C SER A 148 -12.50 -4.41 -11.22
N ALA A 149 -11.66 -4.85 -12.17
CA ALA A 149 -11.49 -4.17 -13.46
C ALA A 149 -12.83 -4.00 -14.21
N ALA A 150 -13.72 -4.99 -14.14
CA ALA A 150 -15.03 -4.94 -14.77
C ALA A 150 -15.93 -3.82 -14.20
N HIS A 151 -16.01 -3.70 -12.87
CA HIS A 151 -16.80 -2.65 -12.23
C HIS A 151 -16.17 -1.27 -12.41
N LEU A 152 -14.84 -1.19 -12.40
CA LEU A 152 -14.14 0.04 -12.71
C LEU A 152 -14.47 0.52 -14.11
N VAL A 153 -14.28 -0.30 -15.16
CA VAL A 153 -14.60 0.07 -16.55
C VAL A 153 -16.06 0.52 -16.71
N ALA A 154 -17.00 -0.18 -16.06
CA ALA A 154 -18.41 0.23 -16.06
C ALA A 154 -18.61 1.63 -15.45
N HIS A 155 -17.85 1.99 -14.41
CA HIS A 155 -17.84 3.35 -13.86
C HIS A 155 -17.24 4.36 -14.83
N LEU A 156 -16.09 4.04 -15.44
CA LEU A 156 -15.41 4.93 -16.39
C LEU A 156 -16.32 5.31 -17.57
N HIS A 157 -17.06 4.36 -18.14
CA HIS A 157 -18.01 4.64 -19.22
C HIS A 157 -19.15 5.57 -18.79
N ARG A 158 -19.57 5.54 -17.52
CA ARG A 158 -20.64 6.42 -17.02
C ARG A 158 -20.15 7.82 -16.69
N THR A 159 -18.95 7.96 -16.14
CA THR A 159 -18.47 9.24 -15.59
C THR A 159 -17.49 9.98 -16.49
N GLY A 160 -16.88 9.29 -17.46
CA GLY A 160 -15.92 9.86 -18.41
C GLY A 160 -14.79 10.66 -17.73
N PRO A 161 -14.03 10.07 -16.79
CA PRO A 161 -12.97 10.78 -16.11
C PRO A 161 -11.80 11.08 -17.06
N ASP A 162 -11.05 12.13 -16.78
CA ASP A 162 -9.86 12.52 -17.54
C ASP A 162 -8.67 11.56 -17.28
N ALA A 163 -8.64 10.92 -16.10
CA ALA A 163 -7.65 9.91 -15.75
C ALA A 163 -8.16 8.96 -14.65
N VAL A 164 -7.54 7.80 -14.55
CA VAL A 164 -7.66 6.88 -13.40
C VAL A 164 -6.36 6.88 -12.61
N ALA A 165 -6.45 7.05 -11.29
CA ALA A 165 -5.35 6.83 -10.36
C ALA A 165 -5.54 5.51 -9.61
N LEU A 166 -4.63 4.57 -9.82
CA LEU A 166 -4.66 3.25 -9.17
C LEU A 166 -3.59 3.16 -8.06
N SER A 167 -4.02 2.73 -6.88
CA SER A 167 -3.14 2.46 -5.73
C SER A 167 -2.91 0.95 -5.56
N GLY A 168 -1.66 0.58 -5.29
CA GLY A 168 -1.25 -0.79 -4.94
C GLY A 168 -0.17 -0.80 -3.86
N SER A 169 -0.36 -1.62 -2.82
CA SER A 169 0.59 -1.77 -1.70
C SER A 169 1.29 -3.13 -1.71
N LEU A 170 0.61 -4.19 -2.13
CA LEU A 170 1.16 -5.54 -2.20
C LEU A 170 1.62 -5.90 -3.61
N ALA A 171 2.90 -6.27 -3.76
CA ALA A 171 3.48 -6.67 -5.05
C ALA A 171 2.80 -7.93 -5.65
N THR A 172 2.18 -8.77 -4.81
CA THR A 172 1.35 -9.91 -5.24
C THR A 172 0.11 -9.49 -6.05
N ARG A 173 -0.26 -8.20 -6.02
CA ARG A 173 -1.35 -7.63 -6.81
C ARG A 173 -0.91 -7.04 -8.14
N LEU A 174 0.39 -7.06 -8.48
CA LEU A 174 0.88 -6.58 -9.78
C LEU A 174 0.18 -7.23 -11.00
N PRO A 175 -0.14 -8.54 -11.02
CA PRO A 175 -0.91 -9.12 -12.12
C PRO A 175 -2.32 -8.53 -12.26
N ALA A 176 -3.01 -8.32 -11.13
CA ALA A 176 -4.32 -7.69 -11.12
C ALA A 176 -4.25 -6.20 -11.50
N ALA A 177 -3.21 -5.50 -11.04
CA ALA A 177 -2.93 -4.12 -11.43
C ALA A 177 -2.73 -4.00 -12.94
N HIS A 178 -1.95 -4.90 -13.55
CA HIS A 178 -1.73 -4.91 -14.99
C HIS A 178 -3.03 -5.11 -15.78
N ALA A 179 -3.86 -6.07 -15.36
CA ALA A 179 -5.17 -6.29 -15.99
C ALA A 179 -6.07 -5.05 -15.88
N THR A 180 -6.07 -4.38 -14.73
CA THR A 180 -6.84 -3.14 -14.53
C THR A 180 -6.30 -1.99 -15.37
N VAL A 181 -4.98 -1.80 -15.44
CA VAL A 181 -4.33 -0.79 -16.31
C VAL A 181 -4.75 -1.02 -17.77
N THR A 182 -4.59 -2.25 -18.27
CA THR A 182 -4.96 -2.63 -19.64
C THR A 182 -6.44 -2.36 -19.91
N ALA A 183 -7.33 -2.69 -18.96
CA ALA A 183 -8.77 -2.49 -19.11
C ALA A 183 -9.17 -1.00 -19.15
N CYS A 184 -8.56 -0.17 -18.30
CA CYS A 184 -8.76 1.28 -18.34
C CYS A 184 -8.29 1.89 -19.67
N GLN A 185 -7.11 1.46 -20.14
CA GLN A 185 -6.53 1.91 -21.40
C GLN A 185 -7.35 1.48 -22.61
N ALA A 186 -7.91 0.26 -22.60
CA ALA A 186 -8.84 -0.21 -23.62
C ALA A 186 -10.15 0.59 -23.64
N ALA A 187 -10.58 1.15 -22.51
CA ALA A 187 -11.68 2.11 -22.43
C ALA A 187 -11.28 3.55 -22.85
N GLY A 188 -10.02 3.75 -23.26
CA GLY A 188 -9.49 5.03 -23.73
C GLY A 188 -9.13 6.02 -22.62
N ILE A 189 -9.08 5.57 -21.36
CA ILE A 189 -8.80 6.43 -20.20
C ILE A 189 -7.35 6.19 -19.73
N PRO A 190 -6.51 7.24 -19.64
CA PRO A 190 -5.13 7.09 -19.19
C PRO A 190 -5.05 6.77 -17.70
N VAL A 191 -3.99 6.06 -17.33
CA VAL A 191 -3.79 5.53 -15.98
C VAL A 191 -2.49 6.05 -15.36
N ILE A 192 -2.61 6.68 -14.20
CA ILE A 192 -1.50 6.93 -13.29
C ILE A 192 -1.53 5.88 -12.18
N VAL A 193 -0.38 5.29 -11.86
CA VAL A 193 -0.27 4.29 -10.79
C VAL A 193 0.68 4.75 -9.69
N GLY A 194 0.45 4.29 -8.46
CA GLY A 194 1.29 4.59 -7.32
C GLY A 194 1.15 3.58 -6.18
N GLY A 195 1.96 3.77 -5.14
CA GLY A 195 2.03 2.88 -3.99
C GLY A 195 3.19 1.87 -4.05
N ALA A 196 3.46 1.26 -2.90
CA ALA A 196 4.67 0.45 -2.67
C ALA A 196 4.77 -0.78 -3.58
N ALA A 197 3.64 -1.31 -4.07
CA ALA A 197 3.62 -2.48 -4.95
C ALA A 197 4.39 -2.25 -6.25
N PHE A 198 4.45 -1.00 -6.75
CA PHE A 198 5.07 -0.67 -8.03
C PHE A 198 6.60 -0.52 -7.99
N GLY A 199 7.19 -0.76 -6.80
CA GLY A 199 8.62 -0.87 -6.58
C GLY A 199 9.37 0.47 -6.63
N PRO A 200 10.63 0.49 -6.16
CA PRO A 200 11.52 1.65 -6.23
C PRO A 200 11.55 2.30 -7.61
N GLY A 201 11.33 3.61 -7.64
CA GLY A 201 11.34 4.40 -8.87
C GLY A 201 10.26 4.01 -9.89
N GLY A 202 9.19 3.32 -9.48
CA GLY A 202 8.09 2.92 -10.36
C GLY A 202 8.48 1.89 -11.42
N ARG A 203 9.46 1.03 -11.13
CA ARG A 203 9.95 0.06 -12.12
C ARG A 203 8.86 -0.87 -12.65
N TYR A 204 7.94 -1.31 -11.78
CA TYR A 204 6.85 -2.17 -12.23
C TYR A 204 5.74 -1.37 -12.91
N ALA A 205 5.54 -0.09 -12.58
CA ALA A 205 4.59 0.74 -13.32
C ALA A 205 4.94 0.84 -14.81
N ARG A 206 6.22 1.07 -15.12
CA ARG A 206 6.74 1.07 -16.50
C ARG A 206 6.65 -0.30 -17.16
N LEU A 207 6.98 -1.35 -16.41
CA LEU A 207 6.91 -2.73 -16.90
C LEU A 207 5.48 -3.13 -17.29
N LEU A 208 4.46 -2.65 -16.56
CA LEU A 208 3.05 -2.95 -16.79
C LEU A 208 2.35 -1.95 -17.73
N GLY A 209 3.11 -1.11 -18.43
CA GLY A 209 2.57 -0.20 -19.45
C GLY A 209 1.69 0.94 -18.91
N ALA A 210 1.79 1.31 -17.63
CA ALA A 210 1.05 2.46 -17.11
C ALA A 210 1.47 3.77 -17.80
N ASP A 211 0.50 4.67 -18.06
CA ASP A 211 0.75 5.93 -18.76
C ASP A 211 1.59 6.91 -17.91
N SER A 212 1.48 6.80 -16.58
CA SER A 212 2.34 7.53 -15.64
C SER A 212 2.48 6.81 -14.29
N TRP A 213 3.51 7.19 -13.53
CA TRP A 213 3.74 6.75 -12.16
C TRP A 213 4.07 7.95 -11.27
N ALA A 214 3.56 7.92 -10.05
CA ALA A 214 3.93 8.89 -9.02
C ALA A 214 4.39 8.20 -7.72
N PRO A 215 5.45 8.73 -7.07
CA PRO A 215 5.95 8.21 -5.80
C PRO A 215 5.02 8.50 -4.62
N ASP A 216 4.26 9.60 -4.68
CA ASP A 216 3.39 10.06 -3.60
C ASP A 216 2.21 10.89 -4.15
N ALA A 217 1.33 11.32 -3.25
CA ALA A 217 0.12 12.06 -3.60
C ALA A 217 0.39 13.47 -4.16
N ARG A 218 1.44 14.15 -3.70
CA ARG A 218 1.81 15.49 -4.21
C ARG A 218 2.29 15.36 -5.65
N ALA A 219 3.21 14.44 -5.90
CA ALA A 219 3.75 14.16 -7.22
C ALA A 219 2.67 13.70 -8.21
N ALA A 220 1.71 12.88 -7.76
CA ALA A 220 0.58 12.46 -8.59
C ALA A 220 -0.28 13.67 -9.00
N ALA A 221 -0.56 14.56 -8.05
CA ALA A 221 -1.36 15.74 -8.33
C ALA A 221 -0.62 16.78 -9.18
N ASP A 222 0.71 16.91 -9.02
CA ASP A 222 1.57 17.72 -9.88
C ASP A 222 1.61 17.19 -11.32
N GLU A 223 1.74 15.87 -11.49
CA GLU A 223 1.69 15.22 -12.80
C GLU A 223 0.36 15.50 -13.51
N LEU A 224 -0.76 15.26 -12.84
CA LEU A 224 -2.09 15.52 -13.41
C LEU A 224 -2.31 17.01 -13.72
N ALA A 225 -1.73 17.92 -12.93
CA ALA A 225 -1.86 19.36 -13.14
C ALA A 225 -1.02 19.90 -14.30
N ARG A 226 0.04 19.19 -14.73
CA ARG A 226 0.89 19.60 -15.86
C ARG A 226 0.18 19.55 -17.21
N GLY A 227 -0.82 18.68 -17.35
CA GLY A 227 -1.62 18.57 -18.55
C GLY A 227 -2.29 17.20 -18.67
N PRO A 228 -3.06 16.97 -19.75
CA PRO A 228 -3.65 15.66 -20.02
C PRO A 228 -2.55 14.60 -20.15
N LEU A 229 -2.75 13.47 -19.49
CA LEU A 229 -1.90 12.30 -19.69
C LEU A 229 -1.98 11.83 -21.17
N PRO A 230 -0.93 11.19 -21.70
CA PRO A 230 -0.95 10.62 -23.04
C PRO A 230 -2.16 9.70 -23.23
N ARG A 231 -2.85 9.81 -24.36
CA ARG A 231 -3.95 8.89 -24.65
C ARG A 231 -3.39 7.48 -24.89
N PRO A 232 -3.99 6.44 -24.29
CA PRO A 232 -3.56 5.08 -24.49
C PRO A 232 -3.68 4.65 -25.95
N ARG A 233 -2.78 3.77 -26.40
CA ARG A 233 -2.87 3.17 -27.74
C ARG A 233 -3.91 2.05 -27.73
N PRO A 234 -4.88 2.03 -28.66
CA PRO A 234 -5.85 0.94 -28.74
C PRO A 234 -5.19 -0.37 -29.18
N GLY A 235 -5.68 -1.51 -28.67
CA GLY A 235 -5.32 -2.85 -29.14
C GLY A 235 -4.12 -3.53 -28.46
N HIS A 236 -3.69 -3.03 -27.30
CA HIS A 236 -2.56 -3.56 -26.52
C HIS A 236 -3.00 -4.69 -25.57
N GLN A 237 -2.28 -5.82 -25.53
CA GLN A 237 -2.54 -6.92 -24.59
C GLN A 237 -1.43 -7.02 -23.54
N ALA A 238 -1.77 -7.50 -22.34
CA ALA A 238 -0.80 -7.71 -21.25
C ALA A 238 0.39 -8.62 -21.62
N VAL A 239 0.23 -9.53 -22.58
CA VAL A 239 1.34 -10.40 -23.05
C VAL A 239 2.35 -9.63 -23.91
N ASP A 240 1.96 -8.50 -24.50
CA ASP A 240 2.83 -7.66 -25.31
C ASP A 240 3.88 -6.96 -24.45
N ASP A 241 3.55 -6.64 -23.19
CA ASP A 241 4.48 -6.06 -22.21
C ASP A 241 5.43 -7.08 -21.59
N LEU A 242 4.98 -8.34 -21.48
CA LEU A 242 5.65 -9.39 -20.69
C LEU A 242 5.86 -10.66 -21.53
N PRO A 243 6.77 -10.65 -22.52
CA PRO A 243 6.94 -11.75 -23.46
C PRO A 243 7.39 -13.06 -22.79
N HIS A 244 8.04 -13.00 -21.63
CA HIS A 244 8.43 -14.19 -20.86
C HIS A 244 7.23 -14.98 -20.33
N LEU A 245 6.05 -14.37 -20.18
CA LEU A 245 4.84 -15.10 -19.72
C LEU A 245 4.34 -16.15 -20.72
N ARG A 246 4.87 -16.17 -21.95
CA ARG A 246 4.56 -17.19 -22.95
C ARG A 246 5.00 -18.60 -22.55
N ASP A 247 5.95 -18.72 -21.62
CA ASP A 247 6.38 -20.00 -21.05
C ASP A 247 5.32 -20.67 -20.16
N GLN A 248 4.27 -19.92 -19.77
CA GLN A 248 3.19 -20.33 -18.88
C GLN A 248 3.63 -20.74 -17.46
N GLU A 249 4.91 -20.57 -17.07
CA GLU A 249 5.38 -20.96 -15.73
C GLU A 249 4.59 -20.22 -14.65
N TYR A 250 4.46 -18.89 -14.79
CA TYR A 250 3.62 -18.08 -13.88
C TYR A 250 2.19 -18.63 -13.77
N THR A 251 1.55 -18.91 -14.91
CA THR A 251 0.16 -19.36 -14.94
C THR A 251 -0.01 -20.72 -14.26
N LEU A 252 0.91 -21.64 -14.49
CA LEU A 252 0.88 -22.99 -13.91
C LEU A 252 1.17 -22.96 -12.40
N VAL A 253 2.15 -22.15 -11.96
CA VAL A 253 2.45 -21.94 -10.53
C VAL A 253 1.26 -21.30 -9.81
N ALA A 254 0.71 -20.21 -10.35
CA ALA A 254 -0.42 -19.50 -9.75
C ALA A 254 -1.66 -20.40 -9.63
N ARG A 255 -1.98 -21.20 -10.66
CA ARG A 255 -3.10 -22.17 -10.61
C ARG A 255 -2.84 -23.32 -9.62
N SER A 256 -1.58 -23.70 -9.44
CA SER A 256 -1.19 -24.78 -8.52
C SER A 256 -1.11 -24.33 -7.05
N ARG A 257 -1.30 -23.04 -6.74
CA ARG A 257 -1.16 -22.48 -5.38
C ARG A 257 -1.81 -23.33 -4.28
N PRO A 258 -3.10 -23.73 -4.33
CA PRO A 258 -3.69 -24.53 -3.26
C PRO A 258 -3.05 -25.92 -3.10
N ARG A 259 -2.60 -26.51 -4.22
CA ARG A 259 -1.89 -27.81 -4.23
C ARG A 259 -0.51 -27.66 -3.61
N LEU A 260 0.23 -26.63 -4.01
CA LEU A 260 1.59 -26.34 -3.52
C LEU A 260 1.59 -26.09 -2.02
N VAL A 261 0.71 -25.21 -1.52
CA VAL A 261 0.60 -24.92 -0.09
C VAL A 261 0.33 -26.19 0.71
N ARG A 262 -0.61 -27.03 0.26
CA ARG A 262 -0.94 -28.29 0.93
C ARG A 262 0.24 -29.27 0.93
N ALA A 263 0.91 -29.45 -0.22
CA ALA A 263 2.03 -30.38 -0.35
C ALA A 263 3.22 -29.96 0.52
N VAL A 264 3.56 -28.68 0.50
CA VAL A 264 4.65 -28.12 1.32
C VAL A 264 4.30 -28.19 2.80
N PHE A 265 3.07 -27.86 3.19
CA PHE A 265 2.62 -27.97 4.57
C PHE A 265 2.77 -29.39 5.10
N ALA A 266 2.32 -30.40 4.35
CA ALA A 266 2.48 -31.80 4.72
C ALA A 266 3.96 -32.21 4.83
N GLY A 267 4.79 -31.77 3.90
CA GLY A 267 6.24 -32.04 3.94
C GLY A 267 6.98 -31.35 5.09
N LEU A 268 6.48 -30.21 5.59
CA LEU A 268 7.06 -29.49 6.72
C LEU A 268 6.90 -30.24 8.04
N GLU A 269 5.84 -31.03 8.22
CA GLU A 269 5.66 -31.83 9.44
C GLU A 269 6.81 -32.84 9.66
N ASP A 270 7.40 -33.31 8.56
CA ASP A 270 8.57 -34.19 8.57
C ASP A 270 9.89 -33.42 8.60
N ALA A 271 10.00 -32.34 7.80
CA ALA A 271 11.22 -31.56 7.65
C ALA A 271 11.51 -30.64 8.85
N TYR A 272 10.49 -30.29 9.63
CA TYR A 272 10.61 -29.40 10.78
C TYR A 272 9.89 -30.00 12.00
N PRO A 273 10.56 -30.88 12.78
CA PRO A 273 9.95 -31.65 13.87
C PRO A 273 9.17 -30.82 14.91
N ALA A 274 9.57 -29.56 15.14
CA ALA A 274 8.89 -28.66 16.06
C ALA A 274 7.44 -28.32 15.64
N MET A 275 7.10 -28.53 14.36
CA MET A 275 5.74 -28.35 13.84
C MET A 275 4.75 -29.39 14.39
N ARG A 276 5.23 -30.54 14.88
CA ARG A 276 4.36 -31.58 15.45
C ARG A 276 3.58 -31.07 16.67
N ASP A 277 4.19 -30.18 17.44
CA ASP A 277 3.60 -29.57 18.63
C ASP A 277 2.83 -28.28 18.35
N TYR A 278 2.64 -27.90 17.08
CA TYR A 278 1.90 -26.69 16.73
C TYR A 278 0.42 -26.80 17.10
N THR A 279 -0.08 -25.74 17.74
CA THR A 279 -1.50 -25.46 17.90
C THR A 279 -2.19 -25.25 16.55
N GLU A 280 -3.52 -25.36 16.52
CA GLU A 280 -4.33 -25.11 15.32
C GLU A 280 -4.04 -23.71 14.73
N VAL A 281 -3.99 -22.68 15.58
CA VAL A 281 -3.67 -21.30 15.16
C VAL A 281 -2.28 -21.20 14.54
N GLN A 282 -1.27 -21.90 15.06
CA GLN A 282 0.07 -21.92 14.46
C GLN A 282 0.07 -22.62 13.10
N ARG A 283 -0.72 -23.68 12.93
CA ARG A 283 -0.87 -24.38 11.65
C ARG A 283 -1.56 -23.50 10.61
N GLU A 284 -2.63 -22.81 10.98
CA GLU A 284 -3.32 -21.86 10.11
C GLU A 284 -2.36 -20.76 9.63
N ARG A 285 -1.63 -20.11 10.55
CA ARG A 285 -0.63 -19.09 10.21
C ARG A 285 0.49 -19.63 9.32
N THR A 286 0.95 -20.85 9.57
CA THR A 286 1.96 -21.49 8.72
C THR A 286 1.43 -21.69 7.30
N ALA A 287 0.18 -22.13 7.15
CA ALA A 287 -0.44 -22.27 5.83
C ALA A 287 -0.63 -20.92 5.12
N GLU A 288 -0.98 -19.86 5.86
CA GLU A 288 -1.05 -18.48 5.34
C GLU A 288 0.33 -17.98 4.87
N ASP A 289 1.39 -18.20 5.65
CA ASP A 289 2.75 -17.81 5.30
C ASP A 289 3.24 -18.55 4.04
N LEU A 290 2.96 -19.85 3.93
CA LEU A 290 3.24 -20.62 2.72
C LEU A 290 2.49 -20.08 1.50
N ALA A 291 1.23 -19.67 1.70
CA ALA A 291 0.43 -19.09 0.63
C ALA A 291 1.03 -17.75 0.18
N HIS A 292 1.48 -16.90 1.10
CA HIS A 292 2.20 -15.68 0.78
C HIS A 292 3.50 -15.95 0.02
N ILE A 293 4.29 -16.94 0.43
CA ILE A 293 5.52 -17.32 -0.30
C ILE A 293 5.20 -17.68 -1.75
N VAL A 294 4.16 -18.50 -1.99
CA VAL A 294 3.75 -18.87 -3.35
C VAL A 294 3.23 -17.66 -4.13
N ASP A 295 2.48 -16.77 -3.50
CA ASP A 295 1.95 -15.56 -4.13
C ASP A 295 3.08 -14.61 -4.56
N PHE A 296 4.11 -14.42 -3.72
CA PHE A 296 5.28 -13.60 -4.06
C PHE A 296 6.20 -14.27 -5.09
N LEU A 297 6.32 -15.60 -5.07
CA LEU A 297 6.96 -16.34 -6.17
C LEU A 297 6.22 -16.10 -7.49
N GLY A 298 4.89 -16.18 -7.46
CA GLY A 298 4.04 -15.84 -8.60
C GLY A 298 4.25 -14.41 -9.09
N ALA A 299 4.35 -13.44 -8.19
CA ALA A 299 4.62 -12.05 -8.54
C ALA A 299 5.99 -11.87 -9.22
N ALA A 300 7.05 -12.50 -8.69
CA ALA A 300 8.38 -12.47 -9.29
C ALA A 300 8.41 -13.14 -10.68
N LEU A 301 7.72 -14.26 -10.84
CA LEU A 301 7.55 -14.91 -12.14
C LEU A 301 6.75 -14.03 -13.11
N TYR A 302 5.76 -13.29 -12.61
CA TYR A 302 4.96 -12.39 -13.42
C TYR A 302 5.80 -11.22 -13.95
N THR A 303 6.56 -10.56 -13.07
CA THR A 303 7.40 -9.42 -13.42
C THR A 303 8.70 -9.82 -14.11
N GLY A 304 9.12 -11.07 -13.98
CA GLY A 304 10.46 -11.51 -14.40
C GLY A 304 11.58 -10.95 -13.52
N ASP A 305 11.26 -10.52 -12.29
CA ASP A 305 12.20 -9.89 -11.36
C ASP A 305 12.40 -10.76 -10.11
N GLU A 306 13.55 -11.44 -10.03
CA GLU A 306 13.93 -12.24 -8.86
C GLU A 306 14.25 -11.41 -7.61
N ASP A 307 14.61 -10.12 -7.76
CA ASP A 307 14.83 -9.23 -6.62
C ASP A 307 13.52 -9.04 -5.84
N LEU A 308 12.36 -9.04 -6.51
CA LEU A 308 11.04 -8.96 -5.87
C LEU A 308 10.89 -10.05 -4.80
N PHE A 309 11.19 -11.31 -5.16
CA PHE A 309 11.06 -12.44 -4.25
C PHE A 309 12.11 -12.41 -3.14
N ARG A 310 13.36 -12.02 -3.46
CA ARG A 310 14.44 -11.89 -2.47
C ARG A 310 14.14 -10.81 -1.43
N ASP A 311 13.68 -9.64 -1.88
CA ASP A 311 13.30 -8.54 -0.99
C ASP A 311 12.16 -8.95 -0.06
N PHE A 312 11.16 -9.67 -0.58
CA PHE A 312 10.09 -10.26 0.22
C PHE A 312 10.64 -11.21 1.29
N LEU A 313 11.49 -12.17 0.92
CA LEU A 313 12.04 -13.12 1.88
C LEU A 313 12.87 -12.44 2.99
N LEU A 314 13.66 -11.42 2.64
CA LEU A 314 14.44 -10.66 3.63
C LEU A 314 13.53 -9.86 4.58
N TRP A 315 12.47 -9.26 4.05
CA TRP A 315 11.48 -8.58 4.87
C TRP A 315 10.77 -9.56 5.80
N THR A 316 10.31 -10.71 5.29
CA THR A 316 9.67 -11.76 6.10
C THR A 316 10.62 -12.30 7.16
N ALA A 317 11.89 -12.51 6.84
CA ALA A 317 12.91 -12.91 7.80
C ALA A 317 13.01 -11.90 8.97
N ALA A 318 13.11 -10.59 8.68
CA ALA A 318 13.16 -9.56 9.72
C ALA A 318 11.88 -9.53 10.58
N VAL A 319 10.71 -9.74 9.97
CA VAL A 319 9.40 -9.82 10.67
C VAL A 319 9.35 -11.05 11.59
N LEU A 320 9.85 -12.19 11.14
CA LEU A 320 9.93 -13.43 11.92
C LEU A 320 10.93 -13.30 13.07
N GLU A 321 12.10 -12.73 12.83
CA GLU A 321 13.12 -12.51 13.86
C GLU A 321 12.63 -11.58 14.97
N ALA A 322 11.91 -10.51 14.62
CA ALA A 322 11.26 -9.62 15.60
C ALA A 322 10.21 -10.35 16.48
N ARG A 323 9.75 -11.52 16.03
CA ARG A 323 8.80 -12.40 16.73
C ARG A 323 9.47 -13.63 17.36
N GLY A 324 10.80 -13.68 17.38
CA GLY A 324 11.58 -14.78 17.97
C GLY A 324 11.62 -16.05 17.11
N VAL A 325 11.28 -15.97 15.83
CA VAL A 325 11.36 -17.08 14.88
C VAL A 325 12.62 -16.90 14.00
N PRO A 326 13.57 -17.85 14.01
CA PRO A 326 14.79 -17.72 13.21
C PRO A 326 14.51 -17.65 11.71
N ALA A 327 15.16 -16.74 10.98
CA ALA A 327 15.01 -16.63 9.51
C ALA A 327 15.26 -17.95 8.77
N ALA A 328 16.16 -18.79 9.29
CA ALA A 328 16.45 -20.12 8.75
C ALA A 328 15.24 -21.07 8.75
N SER A 329 14.18 -20.80 9.53
CA SER A 329 12.95 -21.62 9.55
C SER A 329 12.21 -21.61 8.22
N MET A 330 12.50 -20.65 7.33
CA MET A 330 11.90 -20.57 6.00
C MET A 330 12.54 -21.54 5.00
N LEU A 331 13.80 -21.96 5.23
CA LEU A 331 14.57 -22.76 4.26
C LEU A 331 13.91 -24.10 3.91
N PRO A 332 13.37 -24.90 4.86
CA PRO A 332 12.71 -26.17 4.54
C PRO A 332 11.51 -26.00 3.59
N ALA A 333 10.73 -24.92 3.77
CA ALA A 333 9.60 -24.62 2.90
C ALA A 333 10.06 -24.28 1.47
N LEU A 334 11.14 -23.50 1.34
CA LEU A 334 11.73 -23.17 0.04
C LEU A 334 12.30 -24.41 -0.67
N GLU A 335 12.90 -25.34 0.06
CA GLU A 335 13.40 -26.61 -0.50
C GLU A 335 12.27 -27.55 -0.93
N LEU A 336 11.17 -27.61 -0.18
CA LEU A 336 9.98 -28.35 -0.56
C LEU A 336 9.32 -27.77 -1.82
N LEU A 337 9.20 -26.44 -1.90
CA LEU A 337 8.71 -25.76 -3.09
C LEU A 337 9.59 -26.04 -4.32
N GLN A 338 10.91 -26.06 -4.17
CA GLN A 338 11.83 -26.40 -5.27
C GLN A 338 11.61 -27.82 -5.79
N ARG A 339 11.32 -28.78 -4.90
CA ARG A 339 11.00 -30.17 -5.30
C ARG A 339 9.67 -30.25 -6.02
N GLU A 340 8.64 -29.60 -5.51
CA GLU A 340 7.31 -29.55 -6.13
C GLU A 340 7.31 -28.83 -7.49
N LEU A 341 8.27 -27.94 -7.71
CA LEU A 341 8.37 -27.10 -8.91
C LEU A 341 9.58 -27.45 -9.80
N HIS A 342 10.11 -28.67 -9.71
CA HIS A 342 11.33 -29.08 -10.43
C HIS A 342 11.23 -28.94 -11.96
N ASP A 343 10.04 -29.04 -12.53
CA ASP A 343 9.78 -28.85 -13.97
C ASP A 343 9.68 -27.37 -14.40
N PHE A 344 9.77 -26.43 -13.45
CA PHE A 344 9.64 -24.99 -13.66
C PHE A 344 11.00 -24.30 -13.39
N PRO A 345 11.87 -24.15 -14.41
CA PRO A 345 13.23 -23.68 -14.21
C PRO A 345 13.31 -22.26 -13.63
N ARG A 346 12.43 -21.32 -14.04
CA ARG A 346 12.46 -19.95 -13.47
C ARG A 346 11.96 -19.93 -12.04
N ALA A 347 10.92 -20.72 -11.74
CA ALA A 347 10.42 -20.84 -10.36
C ALA A 347 11.51 -21.41 -9.45
N THR A 348 12.18 -22.48 -9.89
CA THR A 348 13.27 -23.12 -9.14
C THR A 348 14.49 -22.20 -8.99
N ALA A 349 14.86 -21.45 -10.04
CA ALA A 349 15.93 -20.45 -9.99
C ALA A 349 15.62 -19.34 -8.97
N THR A 350 14.42 -18.77 -9.03
CA THR A 350 13.94 -17.75 -8.09
C THR A 350 14.00 -18.25 -6.64
N LEU A 351 13.51 -19.47 -6.38
CA LEU A 351 13.54 -20.09 -5.04
C LEU A 351 14.98 -20.30 -4.54
N ARG A 352 15.87 -20.80 -5.39
CA ARG A 352 17.29 -21.02 -5.04
C ARG A 352 18.01 -19.71 -4.76
N SER A 353 17.78 -18.70 -5.58
CA SER A 353 18.29 -17.32 -5.41
C SER A 353 17.83 -16.72 -4.08
N GLY A 354 16.54 -16.90 -3.75
CA GLY A 354 15.95 -16.54 -2.46
C GLY A 354 16.60 -17.24 -1.26
N ALA A 355 16.71 -18.57 -1.30
CA ALA A 355 17.32 -19.36 -0.24
C ALA A 355 18.79 -18.98 0.00
N ALA A 356 19.59 -18.83 -1.07
CA ALA A 356 20.98 -18.40 -0.97
C ALA A 356 21.12 -17.02 -0.30
N ARG A 357 20.19 -16.10 -0.57
CA ARG A 357 20.19 -14.77 0.03
C ARG A 357 19.87 -14.80 1.51
N LEU A 358 18.94 -15.65 1.95
CA LEU A 358 18.64 -15.86 3.37
C LEU A 358 19.84 -16.42 4.15
N THR A 359 20.61 -17.32 3.53
CA THR A 359 21.82 -17.89 4.17
C THR A 359 22.99 -16.90 4.21
N ALA A 360 23.11 -15.99 3.23
CA ALA A 360 24.20 -15.04 3.13
C ALA A 360 23.98 -13.73 3.92
N ALA A 361 22.75 -13.45 4.35
CA ALA A 361 22.46 -12.27 5.16
C ALA A 361 23.06 -12.44 6.57
N PRO A 362 23.95 -11.55 7.04
CA PRO A 362 24.28 -11.52 8.46
C PRO A 362 22.98 -11.24 9.24
N SER A 363 22.79 -11.93 10.37
CA SER A 363 21.75 -11.66 11.36
C SER A 363 21.94 -10.25 11.93
N ALA A 364 21.55 -9.23 11.17
CA ALA A 364 21.66 -7.83 11.52
C ALA A 364 20.27 -7.22 11.36
N GLY A 365 19.74 -6.72 12.49
CA GLY A 365 18.43 -6.09 12.58
C GLY A 365 18.26 -4.92 11.61
N PRO A 366 17.01 -4.47 11.41
CA PRO A 366 16.67 -3.57 10.32
C PRO A 366 17.31 -2.19 10.53
N GLU A 367 18.21 -1.79 9.63
CA GLU A 367 18.51 -0.37 9.42
C GLU A 367 17.37 0.30 8.64
N PRO A 368 16.94 1.51 9.04
CA PRO A 368 15.86 2.22 8.36
C PRO A 368 16.35 2.77 7.02
N ARG A 369 15.65 2.43 5.92
CA ARG A 369 15.69 3.23 4.69
C ARG A 369 14.69 4.37 4.84
N ALA A 370 15.19 5.59 4.66
CA ALA A 370 14.46 6.86 4.69
C ALA A 370 13.40 6.97 3.59
#